data_AF-A0AA45Z2Y0-F1
#
_entry.id   AF-A0AA45Z2Y0-F1
#
_cell.length_a   1.000
_cell.length_b   1.000
_cell.length_c   1.000
_cell.angle_alpha   90.00
_cell.angle_beta   90.00
_cell.angle_gamma   90.00
#
_symmetry.space_group_name_H-M   'P 1'
#
loop_
_entity.id
_entity.type
_entity.pdbx_description
1 polymer ?
#
loop_
_entity_poly.entity_id
_entity_poly.type
_entity_poly.pdbx_seq_one_letter_code
_entity_poly.pdbx_strand_id
1 'polypeptide(L)'
;MLAPRRSLSLLALGVLLTGATPAPSMDEAPQRTVADRIRESASQARTGALSEARLELASVLKVAPKEPGALMVQACVLLEQGALDAAAQTVARLREVAPEQAEGQVLEALVQLRRANPAGEWREAFIAAWIEAGRPDFGVESLLPEGTPGWGPVAIRAVWNGTQAPDTRFLAALMGGPSKEQQRWMARHLSEVADPDLLRATLETFHGEVRDETARRQIQASLRERLTPLAAASHESQLPLLMLLENTSQEAPLTAEELQALERIAALPRYRTTSFARLYSDAERRMKVAGIKAPVDGAFMAAVGELALVGPMVLFKRVGATTELTEKDRIRLGRVLWTLGERIAEGNTLVERLMGLRQMEQGAGLLPDFDVKRTAVTAELARGRAMVAASNQIHIDGWPLPSLHRDWLKASLDNEWKHLSALVAP
;
A
#
# COMPACT_ATOMS: atom_id res chain seq x y z
N MET A 1 13.34 -7.44 18.20
CA MET A 1 11.94 -7.01 17.99
C MET A 1 11.89 -6.25 16.68
N LEU A 2 11.49 -6.94 15.62
CA LEU A 2 11.59 -6.50 14.23
C LEU A 2 10.40 -5.61 13.87
N ALA A 3 10.67 -4.39 13.42
CA ALA A 3 9.65 -3.53 12.82
C ALA A 3 9.22 -4.13 11.47
N PRO A 4 7.91 -4.21 11.14
CA PRO A 4 7.49 -4.72 9.85
C PRO A 4 7.84 -3.70 8.76
N ARG A 5 8.70 -4.14 7.83
CA ARG A 5 9.09 -3.38 6.63
C ARG A 5 7.91 -3.32 5.66
N ARG A 6 7.67 -2.13 5.12
CA ARG A 6 6.53 -1.81 4.24
C ARG A 6 6.82 -2.33 2.83
N SER A 7 6.26 -3.49 2.48
CA SER A 7 6.13 -3.94 1.09
C SER A 7 5.01 -3.13 0.40
N LEU A 8 5.01 -3.05 -0.94
CA LEU A 8 3.86 -2.69 -1.82
C LEU A 8 2.67 -3.67 -1.67
N SER A 9 2.26 -3.93 -0.43
CA SER A 9 1.07 -4.66 -0.02
C SER A 9 0.28 -3.75 0.91
N LEU A 10 -1.02 -3.56 0.63
CA LEU A 10 -1.93 -2.58 1.24
C LEU A 10 -2.21 -2.72 2.75
N LEU A 11 -1.40 -3.46 3.51
CA LEU A 11 -1.70 -3.86 4.88
C LEU A 11 -0.58 -3.58 5.91
N ALA A 12 0.21 -2.53 5.74
CA ALA A 12 1.21 -2.13 6.75
C ALA A 12 1.01 -0.70 7.28
N LEU A 13 0.12 -0.53 8.26
CA LEU A 13 0.00 0.70 9.06
C LEU A 13 -0.09 0.36 10.56
N GLY A 14 0.94 0.76 11.33
CA GLY A 14 0.96 0.61 12.80
C GLY A 14 2.33 0.70 13.50
N VAL A 15 2.89 1.92 13.57
CA VAL A 15 3.58 2.59 14.71
C VAL A 15 4.81 1.94 15.41
N LEU A 16 5.93 2.68 15.41
CA LEU A 16 7.01 2.60 16.42
C LEU A 16 7.72 3.96 16.60
N LEU A 17 7.77 4.44 17.85
CA LEU A 17 8.64 5.49 18.42
C LEU A 17 8.74 5.16 19.92
N THR A 18 9.85 5.21 20.66
CA THR A 18 11.03 6.08 20.64
C THR A 18 12.25 5.42 21.30
N GLY A 19 13.45 5.70 20.79
CA GLY A 19 14.70 5.64 21.55
C GLY A 19 15.60 6.79 21.09
N ALA A 20 15.97 7.68 21.99
CA ALA A 20 16.80 8.85 21.70
C ALA A 20 18.28 8.44 21.58
N THR A 21 18.95 8.88 20.51
CA THR A 21 20.42 8.84 20.41
C THR A 21 20.98 10.26 20.32
N PRO A 22 22.14 10.52 20.94
CA PRO A 22 22.75 11.84 20.99
C PRO A 22 23.39 12.22 19.64
N ALA A 23 23.50 13.52 19.40
CA ALA A 23 23.99 14.10 18.15
C ALA A 23 25.49 13.79 17.91
N PRO A 24 25.91 13.51 16.66
CA PRO A 24 27.32 13.35 16.33
C PRO A 24 28.01 14.71 16.13
N SER A 25 29.26 14.78 16.59
CA SER A 25 30.19 15.88 16.41
C SER A 25 30.55 16.09 14.94
N MET A 26 30.70 17.37 14.56
CA MET A 26 31.26 17.78 13.27
C MET A 26 32.77 17.57 13.26
N ASP A 27 33.26 16.62 12.46
CA ASP A 27 34.40 16.77 11.55
C ASP A 27 34.65 15.42 10.83
N GLU A 28 35.05 15.50 9.55
CA GLU A 28 35.15 14.44 8.52
C GLU A 28 33.82 14.06 7.82
N ALA A 29 33.76 14.33 6.50
CA ALA A 29 32.72 13.76 5.65
C ALA A 29 32.86 12.23 5.68
N PRO A 30 31.86 11.46 6.16
CA PRO A 30 31.99 10.02 6.29
C PRO A 30 32.29 9.38 4.93
N GLN A 31 33.38 8.61 4.83
CA GLN A 31 33.59 7.75 3.68
C GLN A 31 32.37 6.81 3.55
N ARG A 32 31.70 6.83 2.40
CA ARG A 32 30.52 6.00 2.16
C ARG A 32 30.90 4.53 2.30
N THR A 33 30.20 3.80 3.16
CA THR A 33 30.45 2.37 3.36
C THR A 33 30.07 1.58 2.10
N VAL A 34 30.61 0.35 1.95
CA VAL A 34 30.20 -0.56 0.86
C VAL A 34 28.67 -0.75 0.84
N ALA A 35 28.05 -0.91 2.01
CA ALA A 35 26.61 -1.04 2.15
C ALA A 35 25.85 0.20 1.64
N ASP A 36 26.31 1.42 1.94
CA ASP A 36 25.66 2.64 1.46
C ASP A 36 25.74 2.76 -0.07
N ARG A 37 26.86 2.34 -0.65
CA ARG A 37 27.09 2.36 -2.10
C ARG A 37 26.23 1.33 -2.83
N ILE A 38 26.02 0.15 -2.25
CA ILE A 38 25.09 -0.86 -2.76
C ILE A 38 23.65 -0.34 -2.68
N ARG A 39 23.27 0.26 -1.56
CA ARG A 39 21.93 0.86 -1.37
C ARG A 39 21.64 1.94 -2.41
N GLU A 40 22.60 2.82 -2.65
CA GLU A 40 22.52 3.85 -3.69
C GLU A 40 22.40 3.23 -5.08
N SER A 41 23.23 2.24 -5.41
CA SER A 41 23.20 1.54 -6.70
C SER A 41 21.86 0.84 -6.94
N ALA A 42 21.29 0.22 -5.91
CA ALA A 42 19.96 -0.39 -5.99
C ALA A 42 18.86 0.66 -6.24
N SER A 43 18.96 1.83 -5.60
CA SER A 43 18.04 2.95 -5.83
C SER A 43 18.15 3.53 -7.24
N GLN A 44 19.38 3.71 -7.73
CA GLN A 44 19.66 4.14 -9.10
C GLN A 44 19.09 3.13 -10.12
N ALA A 45 19.34 1.84 -9.92
CA ALA A 45 18.80 0.79 -10.77
C ALA A 45 17.25 0.81 -10.78
N ARG A 46 16.61 0.89 -9.62
CA ARG A 46 15.14 0.97 -9.49
C ARG A 46 14.55 2.18 -10.22
N THR A 47 15.25 3.31 -10.24
CA THR A 47 14.81 4.53 -10.94
C THR A 47 15.19 4.56 -12.42
N GLY A 48 15.85 3.52 -12.93
CA GLY A 48 16.26 3.40 -14.32
C GLY A 48 17.62 4.04 -14.66
N ALA A 49 18.33 4.57 -13.67
CA ALA A 49 19.71 5.05 -13.80
C ALA A 49 20.70 3.85 -13.84
N LEU A 50 20.51 2.98 -14.83
CA LEU A 50 21.21 1.70 -14.96
C LEU A 50 22.72 1.87 -15.22
N SER A 51 23.10 2.93 -15.92
CA SER A 51 24.50 3.23 -16.25
C SER A 51 25.27 3.66 -15.01
N GLU A 52 24.70 4.56 -14.22
CA GLU A 52 25.23 5.04 -12.94
C GLU A 52 25.38 3.88 -11.95
N ALA A 53 24.32 3.08 -11.80
CA ALA A 53 24.33 1.90 -10.94
C ALA A 53 25.44 0.92 -11.35
N ARG A 54 25.61 0.66 -12.65
CA ARG A 54 26.64 -0.26 -13.18
C ARG A 54 28.06 0.22 -12.86
N LEU A 55 28.34 1.52 -13.05
CA LEU A 55 29.65 2.10 -12.77
C LEU A 55 29.99 2.01 -11.29
N GLU A 56 29.03 2.34 -10.43
CA GLU A 56 29.21 2.28 -8.98
C GLU A 56 29.43 0.84 -8.50
N LEU A 57 28.62 -0.13 -8.99
CA LEU A 57 28.76 -1.55 -8.67
C LEU A 57 30.10 -2.13 -9.14
N ALA A 58 30.61 -1.71 -10.31
CA ALA A 58 31.93 -2.14 -10.78
C ALA A 58 33.03 -1.68 -9.81
N SER A 59 32.92 -0.47 -9.27
CA SER A 59 33.85 0.04 -8.24
C SER A 59 33.70 -0.71 -6.91
N VAL A 60 32.47 -0.99 -6.47
CA VAL A 60 32.20 -1.77 -5.26
C VAL A 60 32.79 -3.18 -5.37
N LEU A 61 32.49 -3.91 -6.46
CA LEU A 61 32.94 -5.28 -6.67
C LEU A 61 34.45 -5.39 -6.93
N LYS A 62 35.14 -4.29 -7.26
CA LYS A 62 36.61 -4.25 -7.28
C LYS A 62 37.19 -4.31 -5.87
N VAL A 63 36.53 -3.68 -4.89
CA VAL A 63 36.97 -3.62 -3.49
C VAL A 63 36.44 -4.81 -2.69
N ALA A 64 35.22 -5.25 -2.96
CA ALA A 64 34.55 -6.38 -2.31
C ALA A 64 34.00 -7.37 -3.37
N PRO A 65 34.85 -8.23 -3.97
CA PRO A 65 34.45 -9.08 -5.11
C PRO A 65 33.44 -10.19 -4.80
N LYS A 66 33.24 -10.48 -3.52
CA LYS A 66 32.34 -11.52 -2.99
C LYS A 66 31.18 -10.92 -2.20
N GLU A 67 30.85 -9.66 -2.44
CA GLU A 67 29.73 -9.02 -1.73
C GLU A 67 28.39 -9.44 -2.38
N PRO A 68 27.54 -10.26 -1.71
CA PRO A 68 26.37 -10.86 -2.34
C PRO A 68 25.34 -9.83 -2.81
N GLY A 69 25.09 -8.80 -2.00
CA GLY A 69 24.16 -7.72 -2.36
C GLY A 69 24.61 -6.96 -3.62
N ALA A 70 25.91 -6.70 -3.77
CA ALA A 70 26.44 -6.07 -4.97
C ALA A 70 26.30 -6.97 -6.22
N LEU A 71 26.51 -8.28 -6.08
CA LEU A 71 26.30 -9.25 -7.16
C LEU A 71 24.82 -9.36 -7.57
N MET A 72 23.90 -9.35 -6.60
CA MET A 72 22.46 -9.34 -6.86
C MET A 72 22.05 -8.10 -7.65
N VAL A 73 22.41 -6.89 -7.21
CA VAL A 73 22.07 -5.65 -7.92
C VAL A 73 22.70 -5.64 -9.32
N GLN A 74 23.95 -6.09 -9.46
CA GLN A 74 24.62 -6.16 -10.76
C GLN A 74 23.91 -7.12 -11.72
N ALA A 75 23.48 -8.29 -11.26
CA ALA A 75 22.71 -9.23 -12.06
C ALA A 75 21.39 -8.61 -12.56
N CYS A 76 20.68 -7.89 -11.70
CA CYS A 76 19.45 -7.16 -12.05
C CYS A 76 19.70 -6.08 -13.12
N VAL A 77 20.76 -5.29 -12.95
CA VAL A 77 21.13 -4.26 -13.94
C VAL A 77 21.49 -4.87 -15.30
N LEU A 78 22.22 -6.00 -15.31
CA LEU A 78 22.58 -6.69 -16.55
C LEU A 78 21.36 -7.31 -17.24
N LEU A 79 20.44 -7.87 -16.47
CA LEU A 79 19.14 -8.37 -16.95
C LEU A 79 18.33 -7.26 -17.66
N GLU A 80 18.21 -6.09 -17.04
CA GLU A 80 17.50 -4.93 -17.59
C GLU A 80 18.18 -4.37 -18.85
N GLN A 81 19.51 -4.46 -18.93
CA GLN A 81 20.28 -4.09 -20.13
C GLN A 81 20.22 -5.15 -21.25
N GLY A 82 19.56 -6.29 -21.03
CA GLY A 82 19.52 -7.41 -21.97
C GLY A 82 20.85 -8.15 -22.12
N ALA A 83 21.82 -7.91 -21.23
CA ALA A 83 23.13 -8.56 -21.23
C ALA A 83 23.05 -9.95 -20.56
N LEU A 84 22.23 -10.85 -21.12
CA LEU A 84 21.80 -12.10 -20.48
C LEU A 84 22.98 -13.05 -20.13
N ASP A 85 24.02 -13.11 -20.96
CA ASP A 85 25.19 -13.95 -20.68
C ASP A 85 26.03 -13.42 -19.52
N ALA A 86 26.22 -12.09 -19.46
CA ALA A 86 26.89 -11.45 -18.34
C ALA A 86 26.06 -11.58 -17.05
N ALA A 87 24.74 -11.44 -17.14
CA ALA A 87 23.84 -11.67 -16.02
C ALA A 87 23.96 -13.12 -15.50
N ALA A 88 23.95 -14.12 -16.39
CA ALA A 88 24.14 -15.52 -16.02
C ALA A 88 25.46 -15.77 -15.26
N GLN A 89 26.56 -15.18 -15.73
CA GLN A 89 27.86 -15.28 -15.07
C GLN A 89 27.86 -14.62 -13.68
N THR A 90 27.25 -13.45 -13.53
CA THR A 90 27.11 -12.78 -12.23
C THR A 90 26.23 -13.59 -11.27
N VAL A 91 25.14 -14.19 -11.77
CA VAL A 91 24.27 -15.06 -10.97
C VAL A 91 24.99 -16.33 -10.52
N ALA A 92 25.78 -16.96 -11.39
CA ALA A 92 26.61 -18.12 -11.01
C ALA A 92 27.56 -17.76 -9.86
N ARG A 93 28.24 -16.62 -9.94
CA ARG A 93 29.09 -16.11 -8.85
C ARG A 93 28.31 -15.82 -7.57
N LEU A 94 27.10 -15.29 -7.67
CA LEU A 94 26.22 -15.07 -6.51
C LEU A 94 25.90 -16.41 -5.83
N ARG A 95 25.52 -17.43 -6.60
CA ARG A 95 25.21 -18.78 -6.09
C ARG A 95 26.43 -19.47 -5.47
N GLU A 96 27.64 -19.20 -5.96
CA GLU A 96 28.88 -19.72 -5.34
C GLU A 96 29.17 -19.07 -3.98
N VAL A 97 28.93 -17.77 -3.86
CA VAL A 97 29.26 -17.00 -2.65
C VAL A 97 28.15 -17.11 -1.58
N ALA A 98 26.90 -17.22 -2.01
CA ALA A 98 25.72 -17.27 -1.14
C ALA A 98 24.74 -18.39 -1.61
N PRO A 99 25.14 -19.67 -1.52
CA PRO A 99 24.35 -20.79 -2.05
C PRO A 99 22.99 -20.98 -1.37
N GLU A 100 22.88 -20.58 -0.10
CA GLU A 100 21.65 -20.69 0.70
C GLU A 100 20.66 -19.54 0.43
N GLN A 101 21.07 -18.50 -0.30
CA GLN A 101 20.24 -17.32 -0.55
C GLN A 101 19.40 -17.54 -1.81
N ALA A 102 18.08 -17.48 -1.65
CA ALA A 102 17.13 -17.86 -2.69
C ALA A 102 17.08 -16.88 -3.86
N GLU A 103 17.55 -15.64 -3.69
CA GLU A 103 17.60 -14.64 -4.75
C GLU A 103 18.43 -15.12 -5.95
N GLY A 104 19.50 -15.88 -5.69
CA GLY A 104 20.32 -16.48 -6.75
C GLY A 104 19.56 -17.47 -7.62
N GLN A 105 18.66 -18.27 -7.03
CA GLN A 105 17.84 -19.26 -7.74
C GLN A 105 16.77 -18.55 -8.60
N VAL A 106 16.10 -17.54 -8.03
CA VAL A 106 15.12 -16.74 -8.78
C VAL A 106 15.77 -16.01 -9.95
N LEU A 107 16.93 -15.38 -9.74
CA LEU A 107 17.64 -14.68 -10.82
C LEU A 107 18.11 -15.63 -11.92
N GLU A 108 18.52 -16.84 -11.57
CA GLU A 108 18.91 -17.86 -12.56
C GLU A 108 17.73 -18.28 -13.44
N ALA A 109 16.60 -18.64 -12.83
CA ALA A 109 15.38 -18.97 -13.56
C ALA A 109 14.90 -17.79 -14.42
N LEU A 110 14.95 -16.56 -13.87
CA LEU A 110 14.60 -15.35 -14.60
C LEU A 110 15.49 -15.13 -15.84
N VAL A 111 16.81 -15.35 -15.74
CA VAL A 111 17.71 -15.29 -16.90
C VAL A 111 17.27 -16.26 -18.00
N GLN A 112 16.92 -17.50 -17.65
CA GLN A 112 16.47 -18.49 -18.63
C GLN A 112 15.14 -18.10 -19.29
N LEU A 113 14.18 -17.65 -18.51
CA LEU A 113 12.88 -17.17 -19.01
C LEU A 113 13.06 -15.96 -19.94
N ARG A 114 13.96 -15.03 -19.61
CA ARG A 114 14.28 -13.87 -20.46
C ARG A 114 15.02 -14.26 -21.73
N ARG A 115 15.83 -15.32 -21.74
CA ARG A 115 16.43 -15.87 -22.98
C ARG A 115 15.37 -16.48 -23.88
N ALA A 116 14.44 -17.26 -23.31
CA ALA A 116 13.37 -17.91 -24.05
C ALA A 116 12.34 -16.92 -24.61
N ASN A 117 12.04 -15.85 -23.86
CA ASN A 117 11.10 -14.81 -24.26
C ASN A 117 11.59 -13.40 -23.89
N PRO A 118 12.49 -12.81 -24.70
CA PRO A 118 13.06 -11.48 -24.41
C PRO A 118 12.04 -10.33 -24.45
N ALA A 119 10.91 -10.50 -25.15
CA ALA A 119 9.87 -9.48 -25.29
C ALA A 119 8.68 -9.68 -24.34
N GLY A 120 8.68 -10.76 -23.54
CA GLY A 120 7.61 -11.05 -22.59
C GLY A 120 7.51 -10.04 -21.44
N GLU A 121 6.36 -10.00 -20.77
CA GLU A 121 6.15 -9.18 -19.57
C GLU A 121 7.09 -9.59 -18.44
N TRP A 122 7.71 -8.62 -17.78
CA TRP A 122 8.65 -8.88 -16.68
C TRP A 122 7.95 -9.50 -15.48
N ARG A 123 6.74 -9.04 -15.20
CA ARG A 123 5.90 -9.57 -14.11
C ARG A 123 5.66 -11.07 -14.25
N GLU A 124 5.30 -11.54 -15.44
CA GLU A 124 4.99 -12.96 -15.67
C GLU A 124 6.25 -13.82 -15.56
N ALA A 125 7.35 -13.38 -16.17
CA ALA A 125 8.63 -14.07 -16.08
C ALA A 125 9.14 -14.13 -14.63
N PHE A 126 9.00 -13.05 -13.86
CA PHE A 126 9.41 -13.01 -12.47
C PHE A 126 8.58 -13.93 -11.57
N ILE A 127 7.24 -13.91 -11.71
CA ILE A 127 6.37 -14.81 -10.94
C ILE A 127 6.70 -16.28 -11.26
N ALA A 128 6.91 -16.62 -12.53
CA ALA A 128 7.31 -17.96 -12.93
C ALA A 128 8.66 -18.37 -12.33
N ALA A 129 9.67 -17.49 -12.36
CA ALA A 129 10.96 -17.73 -11.73
C ALA A 129 10.86 -17.92 -10.21
N TRP A 130 10.03 -17.13 -9.54
CA TRP A 130 9.78 -17.27 -8.09
C TRP A 130 9.09 -18.59 -7.74
N ILE A 131 8.13 -19.04 -8.55
CA ILE A 131 7.47 -20.33 -8.39
C ILE A 131 8.45 -21.48 -8.63
N GLU A 132 9.27 -21.40 -9.68
CA GLU A 132 10.30 -22.39 -10.01
C GLU A 132 11.34 -22.54 -8.89
N ALA A 133 11.71 -21.44 -8.24
CA ALA A 133 12.59 -21.43 -7.06
C ALA A 133 11.91 -21.93 -5.76
N GLY A 134 10.66 -22.40 -5.82
CA GLY A 134 9.95 -22.97 -4.66
C GLY A 134 9.26 -21.95 -3.77
N ARG A 135 8.97 -20.74 -4.28
CA ARG A 135 8.27 -19.64 -3.56
C ARG A 135 8.99 -19.20 -2.27
N PRO A 136 10.29 -18.85 -2.34
CA PRO A 136 11.04 -18.37 -1.18
C PRO A 136 10.43 -17.09 -0.58
N ASP A 137 10.62 -16.92 0.73
CA ASP A 137 10.21 -15.74 1.50
C ASP A 137 11.37 -14.74 1.66
N PHE A 138 11.32 -13.66 0.89
CA PHE A 138 12.30 -12.56 0.91
C PHE A 138 12.02 -11.50 1.99
N GLY A 139 10.96 -11.67 2.79
CA GLY A 139 10.62 -10.78 3.90
C GLY A 139 11.46 -11.01 5.16
N VAL A 140 12.13 -12.16 5.27
CA VAL A 140 12.86 -12.61 6.47
C VAL A 140 14.35 -12.30 6.39
N GLU A 141 14.99 -12.62 5.27
CA GLU A 141 16.39 -12.32 4.98
C GLU A 141 16.48 -11.64 3.62
N SER A 142 17.22 -10.53 3.54
CA SER A 142 17.41 -9.81 2.29
C SER A 142 18.89 -9.61 2.05
N LEU A 143 19.33 -9.89 0.83
CA LEU A 143 20.69 -9.58 0.39
C LEU A 143 20.99 -8.07 0.31
N LEU A 144 19.96 -7.22 0.30
CA LEU A 144 20.15 -5.78 0.27
C LEU A 144 20.26 -5.19 1.69
N PRO A 145 21.16 -4.22 1.91
CA PRO A 145 21.27 -3.51 3.18
C PRO A 145 19.95 -2.89 3.63
N GLU A 146 19.71 -2.85 4.95
CA GLU A 146 18.53 -2.21 5.52
C GLU A 146 18.38 -0.76 5.05
N GLY A 147 17.12 -0.33 4.88
CA GLY A 147 16.81 1.05 4.52
C GLY A 147 16.99 1.39 3.04
N THR A 148 17.00 0.40 2.14
CA THR A 148 16.86 0.67 0.71
C THR A 148 15.62 1.53 0.49
N PRO A 149 15.76 2.74 -0.07
CA PRO A 149 14.74 3.77 0.07
C PRO A 149 13.50 3.40 -0.76
N GLY A 150 12.43 3.00 -0.07
CA GLY A 150 11.08 3.35 -0.49
C GLY A 150 10.75 4.76 -0.01
N TRP A 151 9.55 5.25 -0.34
CA TRP A 151 9.02 6.51 0.18
C TRP A 151 9.00 6.53 1.72
N GLY A 152 10.08 7.04 2.30
CA GLY A 152 10.24 7.23 3.74
C GLY A 152 9.85 8.64 4.20
N PRO A 153 9.90 8.91 5.52
CA PRO A 153 9.61 10.22 6.10
C PRO A 153 10.39 11.39 5.47
N VAL A 154 11.55 11.12 4.85
CA VAL A 154 12.40 12.11 4.18
C VAL A 154 11.72 12.66 2.91
N ALA A 155 11.21 11.79 2.04
CA ALA A 155 10.54 12.21 0.80
C ALA A 155 9.27 13.01 1.12
N ILE A 156 8.47 12.53 2.08
CA ILE A 156 7.25 13.21 2.56
C ILE A 156 7.55 14.61 3.10
N ARG A 157 8.62 14.76 3.91
CA ARG A 157 9.07 16.07 4.39
C ARG A 157 9.54 16.99 3.27
N ALA A 158 10.23 16.45 2.26
CA ALA A 158 10.66 17.23 1.10
C ALA A 158 9.45 17.79 0.34
N VAL A 159 8.38 17.00 0.16
CA VAL A 159 7.12 17.49 -0.44
C VAL A 159 6.52 18.61 0.39
N TRP A 160 6.36 18.39 1.70
CA TRP A 160 5.75 19.37 2.60
C TRP A 160 6.50 20.71 2.62
N ASN A 161 7.83 20.66 2.63
CA ASN A 161 8.70 21.83 2.66
C ASN A 161 8.84 22.51 1.29
N GLY A 162 8.68 21.75 0.20
CA GLY A 162 8.92 22.22 -1.17
C GLY A 162 7.78 23.03 -1.80
N THR A 163 6.61 23.12 -1.15
CA THR A 163 5.44 23.83 -1.68
C THR A 163 4.65 24.54 -0.58
N GLN A 164 3.86 25.54 -0.97
CA GLN A 164 2.85 26.20 -0.13
C GLN A 164 1.42 25.86 -0.58
N ALA A 165 1.24 25.15 -1.70
CA ALA A 165 -0.09 24.80 -2.21
C ALA A 165 -0.85 23.91 -1.21
N PRO A 166 -2.09 24.28 -0.79
CA PRO A 166 -2.84 23.52 0.20
C PRO A 166 -3.05 22.06 -0.15
N ASP A 167 -3.57 21.76 -1.33
CA ASP A 167 -3.86 20.38 -1.74
C ASP A 167 -2.62 19.47 -1.66
N THR A 168 -1.46 19.98 -2.12
CA THR A 168 -0.21 19.22 -2.09
C THR A 168 0.33 19.03 -0.67
N ARG A 169 0.18 20.04 0.19
CA ARG A 169 0.57 19.90 1.61
C ARG A 169 -0.32 18.94 2.36
N PHE A 170 -1.63 18.98 2.12
CA PHE A 170 -2.57 18.01 2.66
C PHE A 170 -2.19 16.60 2.22
N LEU A 171 -1.98 16.37 0.93
CA LEU A 171 -1.51 15.08 0.41
C LEU A 171 -0.25 14.58 1.15
N ALA A 172 0.76 15.44 1.29
CA ALA A 172 1.99 15.11 2.00
C ALA A 172 1.76 14.76 3.48
N ALA A 173 0.95 15.56 4.17
CA ALA A 173 0.60 15.34 5.58
C ALA A 173 -0.13 14.00 5.79
N LEU A 174 -1.08 13.67 4.92
CA LEU A 174 -1.89 12.45 5.04
C LEU A 174 -1.04 11.18 4.81
N MET A 175 -0.07 11.21 3.88
CA MET A 175 0.82 10.05 3.63
C MET A 175 1.72 9.68 4.82
N GLY A 176 2.18 10.68 5.57
CA GLY A 176 3.13 10.47 6.69
C GLY A 176 2.46 10.36 8.06
N GLY A 177 1.16 10.67 8.14
CA GLY A 177 0.50 11.05 9.38
C GLY A 177 0.94 12.47 9.81
N PRO A 178 0.01 13.44 9.92
CA PRO A 178 0.39 14.82 10.18
C PRO A 178 0.98 15.00 11.58
N SER A 179 2.13 15.67 11.66
CA SER A 179 2.69 16.18 12.92
C SER A 179 1.73 17.19 13.58
N LYS A 180 1.93 17.49 14.86
CA LYS A 180 1.10 18.46 15.59
C LYS A 180 1.03 19.83 14.88
N GLU A 181 2.15 20.28 14.34
CA GLU A 181 2.25 21.54 13.60
C GLU A 181 1.52 21.47 12.26
N GLN A 182 1.65 20.35 11.56
CA GLN A 182 0.94 20.10 10.31
C GLN A 182 -0.57 20.06 10.55
N GLN A 183 -1.05 19.44 11.64
CA GLN A 183 -2.47 19.43 12.00
C GLN A 183 -3.02 20.86 12.21
N ARG A 184 -2.29 21.71 12.94
CA ARG A 184 -2.68 23.13 13.12
C ARG A 184 -2.65 23.91 11.81
N TRP A 185 -1.68 23.62 10.95
CA TRP A 185 -1.59 24.23 9.64
C TRP A 185 -2.80 23.84 8.78
N MET A 186 -3.13 22.54 8.71
CA MET A 186 -4.29 22.02 8.01
C MET A 186 -5.59 22.63 8.52
N ALA A 187 -5.78 22.74 9.84
CA ALA A 187 -6.96 23.36 10.43
C ALA A 187 -7.21 24.80 9.94
N ARG A 188 -6.15 25.55 9.61
CA ARG A 188 -6.25 26.93 9.11
C ARG A 188 -6.48 27.04 7.60
N HIS A 189 -6.05 26.04 6.82
CA HIS A 189 -6.07 26.10 5.35
C HIS A 189 -7.09 25.13 4.73
N LEU A 190 -7.88 24.41 5.54
CA LEU A 190 -8.84 23.44 5.06
C LEU A 190 -9.89 24.05 4.11
N SER A 191 -10.27 25.31 4.31
CA SER A 191 -11.20 26.03 3.43
C SER A 191 -10.66 26.24 2.01
N GLU A 192 -9.34 26.20 1.84
CA GLU A 192 -8.68 26.40 0.54
C GLU A 192 -8.61 25.10 -0.27
N VAL A 193 -8.83 23.95 0.37
CA VAL A 193 -8.84 22.64 -0.30
C VAL A 193 -10.13 22.48 -1.07
N ALA A 194 -10.06 22.45 -2.40
CA ALA A 194 -11.23 22.34 -3.27
C ALA A 194 -11.65 20.89 -3.53
N ASP A 195 -10.70 19.95 -3.48
CA ASP A 195 -10.91 18.57 -3.88
C ASP A 195 -11.72 17.75 -2.85
N PRO A 196 -12.93 17.26 -3.20
CA PRO A 196 -13.74 16.44 -2.30
C PRO A 196 -13.07 15.13 -1.86
N ASP A 197 -12.27 14.49 -2.72
CA ASP A 197 -11.59 13.23 -2.38
C ASP A 197 -10.53 13.48 -1.29
N LEU A 198 -9.83 14.61 -1.36
CA LEU A 198 -8.85 15.02 -0.35
C LEU A 198 -9.51 15.44 0.98
N LEU A 199 -10.69 16.06 0.94
CA LEU A 199 -11.49 16.34 2.14
C LEU A 199 -11.93 15.05 2.83
N ARG A 200 -12.38 14.05 2.06
CA ARG A 200 -12.73 12.73 2.59
C ARG A 200 -11.52 12.03 3.21
N ALA A 201 -10.38 11.99 2.52
CA ALA A 201 -9.13 11.40 3.04
C ALA A 201 -8.65 12.11 4.32
N THR A 202 -8.87 13.42 4.41
CA THR A 202 -8.61 14.19 5.63
C THR A 202 -9.52 13.72 6.77
N LEU A 203 -10.83 13.57 6.52
CA LEU A 203 -11.78 13.09 7.54
C LEU A 203 -11.34 11.75 8.13
N GLU A 204 -10.93 10.81 7.27
CA GLU A 204 -10.46 9.50 7.70
C GLU A 204 -9.22 9.56 8.59
N THR A 205 -8.24 10.38 8.22
CA THR A 205 -7.00 10.51 8.97
C THR A 205 -7.26 11.02 10.39
N PHE A 206 -8.24 11.93 10.55
CA PHE A 206 -8.62 12.48 11.84
C PHE A 206 -9.69 11.67 12.59
N HIS A 207 -10.05 10.48 12.10
CA HIS A 207 -10.81 9.50 12.87
C HIS A 207 -9.91 8.71 13.85
N GLY A 208 -8.62 8.53 13.52
CA GLY A 208 -7.67 7.74 14.30
C GLY A 208 -7.02 8.50 15.48
N GLU A 209 -5.83 8.04 15.90
CA GLU A 209 -5.05 8.72 16.93
C GLU A 209 -4.65 10.14 16.49
N VAL A 210 -4.94 11.11 17.35
CA VAL A 210 -4.69 12.53 17.08
C VAL A 210 -3.72 13.09 18.11
N ARG A 211 -2.81 13.96 17.62
CA ARG A 211 -1.76 14.61 18.42
C ARG A 211 -2.15 16.01 18.89
N ASP A 212 -3.08 16.68 18.21
CA ASP A 212 -3.69 17.95 18.63
C ASP A 212 -5.22 17.89 18.60
N GLU A 213 -5.82 17.75 19.78
CA GLU A 213 -7.26 17.65 19.98
C GLU A 213 -8.01 18.92 19.56
N THR A 214 -7.40 20.10 19.68
CA THR A 214 -8.04 21.36 19.28
C THR A 214 -8.08 21.48 17.77
N ALA A 215 -6.96 21.18 17.11
CA ALA A 215 -6.89 21.17 15.65
C ALA A 215 -7.86 20.13 15.05
N ARG A 216 -7.97 18.94 15.67
CA ARG A 216 -8.92 17.91 15.26
C ARG A 216 -10.36 18.40 15.30
N ARG A 217 -10.81 18.99 16.41
CA ARG A 217 -12.19 19.51 16.50
C ARG A 217 -12.48 20.57 15.44
N GLN A 218 -11.53 21.48 15.18
CA GLN A 218 -11.68 22.49 14.14
C GLN A 218 -11.78 21.87 12.73
N ILE A 219 -10.88 20.93 12.42
CA ILE A 219 -10.88 20.20 11.14
C ILE A 219 -12.19 19.44 10.97
N GLN A 220 -12.61 18.66 11.95
CA GLN A 220 -13.83 17.87 11.89
C GLN A 220 -15.09 18.74 11.74
N ALA A 221 -15.17 19.86 12.46
CA ALA A 221 -16.31 20.78 12.33
C ALA A 221 -16.41 21.34 10.90
N SER A 222 -15.30 21.80 10.33
CA SER A 222 -15.26 22.32 8.97
C SER A 222 -15.47 21.23 7.90
N LEU A 223 -14.93 20.03 8.10
CA LEU A 223 -15.18 18.89 7.22
C LEU A 223 -16.66 18.50 7.24
N ARG A 224 -17.30 18.44 8.41
CA ARG A 224 -18.73 18.13 8.52
C ARG A 224 -19.58 19.13 7.75
N GLU A 225 -19.34 20.42 7.95
CA GLU A 225 -20.05 21.48 7.22
C GLU A 225 -19.98 21.29 5.70
N ARG A 226 -18.79 20.92 5.18
CA ARG A 226 -18.56 20.78 3.74
C ARG A 226 -18.99 19.43 3.17
N LEU A 227 -18.84 18.34 3.92
CA LEU A 227 -19.10 16.98 3.45
C LEU A 227 -20.55 16.55 3.65
N THR A 228 -21.28 17.10 4.62
CA THR A 228 -22.72 16.79 4.81
C THR A 228 -23.56 16.99 3.54
N PRO A 229 -23.52 18.15 2.84
CA PRO A 229 -24.32 18.31 1.62
C PRO A 229 -23.88 17.36 0.50
N LEU A 230 -22.57 17.08 0.40
CA LEU A 230 -22.03 16.14 -0.58
C LEU A 230 -22.49 14.70 -0.29
N ALA A 231 -22.50 14.29 0.98
CA ALA A 231 -23.00 12.99 1.40
C ALA A 231 -24.50 12.84 1.12
N ALA A 232 -25.30 13.88 1.39
CA ALA A 232 -26.74 13.85 1.16
C ALA A 232 -27.12 13.73 -0.32
N ALA A 233 -26.31 14.33 -1.22
CA ALA A 233 -26.51 14.25 -2.67
C ALA A 233 -25.79 13.06 -3.33
N SER A 234 -25.08 12.24 -2.54
CA SER A 234 -24.24 11.15 -3.08
C SER A 234 -25.07 10.01 -3.67
N HIS A 235 -24.62 9.50 -4.81
CA HIS A 235 -25.10 8.23 -5.39
C HIS A 235 -24.22 7.03 -4.98
N GLU A 236 -23.27 7.26 -4.07
CA GLU A 236 -22.25 6.31 -3.62
C GLU A 236 -22.33 6.10 -2.10
N SER A 237 -22.13 4.87 -1.65
CA SER A 237 -22.22 4.51 -0.23
C SER A 237 -21.07 5.01 0.63
N GLN A 238 -19.87 5.24 0.06
CA GLN A 238 -18.64 5.48 0.83
C GLN A 238 -18.70 6.72 1.73
N LEU A 239 -18.99 7.90 1.17
CA LEU A 239 -19.00 9.14 1.94
C LEU A 239 -20.15 9.17 2.98
N PRO A 240 -21.41 8.81 2.65
CA PRO A 240 -22.47 8.69 3.64
C PRO A 240 -22.16 7.71 4.78
N LEU A 241 -21.51 6.58 4.48
CA LEU A 241 -21.10 5.60 5.49
C LEU A 241 -20.05 6.19 6.44
N LEU A 242 -19.03 6.85 5.90
CA LEU A 242 -18.00 7.51 6.70
C LEU A 242 -18.61 8.60 7.59
N MET A 243 -19.51 9.42 7.04
CA MET A 243 -20.20 10.48 7.79
C MET A 243 -21.12 9.94 8.89
N LEU A 244 -21.83 8.84 8.64
CA LEU A 244 -22.71 8.21 9.64
C LEU A 244 -21.93 7.73 10.87
N LEU A 245 -20.74 7.16 10.63
CA LEU A 245 -19.93 6.54 11.68
C LEU A 245 -18.89 7.49 12.28
N GLU A 246 -18.81 8.72 11.77
CA GLU A 246 -17.89 9.74 12.24
C GLU A 246 -18.11 10.03 13.74
N ASN A 247 -17.04 9.99 14.53
CA ASN A 247 -17.07 10.24 15.98
C ASN A 247 -17.93 9.25 16.79
N THR A 248 -18.30 8.11 16.22
CA THR A 248 -18.92 7.02 16.97
C THR A 248 -17.85 6.18 17.67
N SER A 249 -18.17 5.68 18.87
CA SER A 249 -17.29 4.71 19.53
C SER A 249 -17.32 3.40 18.75
N GLN A 250 -16.14 2.84 18.46
CA GLN A 250 -15.99 1.56 17.76
C GLN A 250 -16.50 0.37 18.58
N GLU A 251 -16.65 0.56 19.89
CA GLU A 251 -17.10 -0.45 20.85
C GLU A 251 -18.58 -0.28 21.24
N ALA A 252 -19.25 0.77 20.74
CA ALA A 252 -20.67 0.96 21.02
C ALA A 252 -21.54 0.14 20.05
N PRO A 253 -22.62 -0.49 20.54
CA PRO A 253 -23.59 -1.16 19.67
C PRO A 253 -24.25 -0.18 18.70
N LEU A 254 -24.79 -0.69 17.60
CA LEU A 254 -25.55 0.10 16.62
C LEU A 254 -26.91 0.51 17.18
N THR A 255 -27.32 1.76 16.96
CA THR A 255 -28.66 2.23 17.29
C THR A 255 -29.68 1.89 16.19
N ALA A 256 -30.97 1.99 16.50
CA ALA A 256 -32.03 1.76 15.53
C ALA A 256 -32.01 2.79 14.38
N GLU A 257 -31.68 4.05 14.69
CA GLU A 257 -31.55 5.13 13.71
C GLU A 257 -30.37 4.89 12.78
N GLU A 258 -29.25 4.41 13.32
CA GLU A 258 -28.07 4.04 12.53
C GLU A 258 -28.37 2.86 11.62
N LEU A 259 -29.08 1.83 12.10
CA LEU A 259 -29.51 0.71 11.25
C LEU A 259 -30.39 1.19 10.09
N GLN A 260 -31.33 2.10 10.34
CA GLN A 260 -32.16 2.69 9.28
C GLN A 260 -31.34 3.55 8.30
N ALA A 261 -30.34 4.28 8.79
CA ALA A 261 -29.42 5.01 7.93
C ALA A 261 -28.58 4.06 7.06
N LEU A 262 -28.07 2.98 7.64
CA LEU A 262 -27.31 1.96 6.92
C LEU A 262 -28.14 1.27 5.84
N GLU A 263 -29.43 1.01 6.06
CA GLU A 263 -30.33 0.49 5.02
C GLU A 263 -30.43 1.43 3.82
N ARG A 264 -30.54 2.75 4.05
CA ARG A 264 -30.54 3.75 2.97
C ARG A 264 -29.20 3.79 2.24
N ILE A 265 -28.09 3.74 2.97
CA ILE A 265 -26.73 3.73 2.39
C ILE A 265 -26.50 2.45 1.58
N ALA A 266 -26.96 1.30 2.09
CA ALA A 266 -26.93 0.01 1.42
C ALA A 266 -27.98 -0.10 0.28
N ALA A 267 -28.82 0.90 0.04
CA ALA A 267 -29.63 0.98 -1.17
C ALA A 267 -28.93 1.72 -2.33
N LEU A 268 -27.85 2.47 -2.07
CA LEU A 268 -27.13 3.22 -3.10
C LEU A 268 -26.37 2.29 -4.06
N PRO A 269 -26.39 2.51 -5.37
CA PRO A 269 -26.01 1.49 -6.36
C PRO A 269 -24.54 1.04 -6.32
N ARG A 270 -23.63 1.85 -5.79
CA ARG A 270 -22.17 1.58 -5.79
C ARG A 270 -21.52 2.04 -4.50
N TYR A 271 -20.39 1.43 -4.14
CA TYR A 271 -19.61 1.89 -3.00
C TYR A 271 -18.87 3.20 -3.29
N ARG A 272 -18.13 3.27 -4.41
CA ARG A 272 -17.47 4.46 -4.95
C ARG A 272 -17.46 4.47 -6.48
N THR A 273 -17.27 5.62 -7.13
CA THR A 273 -17.11 5.70 -8.60
C THR A 273 -15.68 5.95 -9.07
N THR A 274 -14.89 6.72 -8.32
CA THR A 274 -13.49 6.98 -8.68
C THR A 274 -12.73 5.67 -8.67
N SER A 275 -12.02 5.32 -9.75
CA SER A 275 -11.20 4.11 -9.83
C SER A 275 -9.85 4.29 -9.14
N PHE A 276 -9.22 3.20 -8.69
CA PHE A 276 -7.89 3.28 -8.05
C PHE A 276 -6.81 3.83 -9.00
N ALA A 277 -6.84 3.45 -10.29
CA ALA A 277 -5.96 4.02 -11.30
C ALA A 277 -6.12 5.55 -11.44
N ARG A 278 -7.33 6.09 -11.27
CA ARG A 278 -7.57 7.54 -11.30
C ARG A 278 -7.00 8.22 -10.06
N LEU A 279 -7.24 7.68 -8.86
CA LEU A 279 -6.64 8.17 -7.61
C LEU A 279 -5.10 8.22 -7.72
N TYR A 280 -4.49 7.15 -8.24
CA TYR A 280 -3.05 7.10 -8.52
C TYR A 280 -2.60 8.20 -9.47
N SER A 281 -3.26 8.32 -10.63
CA SER A 281 -2.88 9.30 -11.65
C SER A 281 -2.99 10.74 -11.14
N ASP A 282 -4.01 11.03 -10.33
CA ASP A 282 -4.20 12.34 -9.71
C ASP A 282 -3.13 12.63 -8.65
N ALA A 283 -2.80 11.67 -7.79
CA ALA A 283 -1.72 11.78 -6.83
C ALA A 283 -0.34 11.96 -7.52
N GLU A 284 -0.05 11.17 -8.56
CA GLU A 284 1.21 11.24 -9.30
C GLU A 284 1.38 12.61 -9.97
N ARG A 285 0.32 13.12 -10.61
CA ARG A 285 0.29 14.46 -11.23
C ARG A 285 0.56 15.55 -10.19
N ARG A 286 -0.09 15.51 -9.02
CA ARG A 286 0.11 16.48 -7.93
C ARG A 286 1.55 16.47 -7.44
N MET A 287 2.15 15.29 -7.33
CA MET A 287 3.55 15.17 -6.91
C MET A 287 4.53 15.70 -7.96
N LYS A 288 4.29 15.44 -9.25
CA LYS A 288 5.11 16.01 -10.34
C LYS A 288 5.06 17.54 -10.34
N VAL A 289 3.88 18.13 -10.18
CA VAL A 289 3.71 19.60 -10.06
C VAL A 289 4.46 20.15 -8.84
N ALA A 290 4.55 19.38 -7.77
CA ALA A 290 5.32 19.72 -6.57
C ALA A 290 6.84 19.58 -6.72
N GLY A 291 7.34 19.19 -7.91
CA GLY A 291 8.77 19.04 -8.19
C GLY A 291 9.38 17.70 -7.76
N ILE A 292 8.56 16.70 -7.44
CA ILE A 292 9.05 15.38 -7.04
C ILE A 292 9.44 14.58 -8.28
N LYS A 293 10.72 14.23 -8.38
CA LYS A 293 11.30 13.56 -9.56
C LYS A 293 10.88 12.08 -9.70
N ALA A 294 10.61 11.39 -8.59
CA ALA A 294 10.22 9.98 -8.56
C ALA A 294 8.93 9.79 -7.74
N PRO A 295 7.76 10.16 -8.30
CA PRO A 295 6.50 10.21 -7.57
C PRO A 295 5.86 8.83 -7.35
N VAL A 296 6.37 7.77 -7.99
CA VAL A 296 5.66 6.51 -8.21
C VAL A 296 5.14 5.87 -6.91
N ASP A 297 6.00 5.52 -5.96
CA ASP A 297 5.54 4.81 -4.75
C ASP A 297 4.73 5.73 -3.83
N GLY A 298 5.07 7.02 -3.78
CA GLY A 298 4.32 8.02 -3.02
C GLY A 298 2.91 8.20 -3.55
N ALA A 299 2.75 8.28 -4.87
CA ALA A 299 1.46 8.39 -5.53
C ALA A 299 0.60 7.15 -5.29
N PHE A 300 1.21 5.97 -5.29
CA PHE A 300 0.54 4.74 -4.90
C PHE A 300 0.04 4.80 -3.45
N MET A 301 0.91 5.12 -2.49
CA MET A 301 0.51 5.22 -1.08
C MET A 301 -0.55 6.30 -0.83
N ALA A 302 -0.48 7.43 -1.52
CA ALA A 302 -1.49 8.47 -1.48
C ALA A 302 -2.85 7.96 -1.99
N ALA A 303 -2.88 7.32 -3.16
CA ALA A 303 -4.09 6.74 -3.73
C ALA A 303 -4.72 5.70 -2.80
N VAL A 304 -3.90 4.92 -2.09
CA VAL A 304 -4.35 3.95 -1.09
C VAL A 304 -5.03 4.65 0.09
N GLY A 305 -4.45 5.74 0.59
CA GLY A 305 -5.08 6.56 1.62
C GLY A 305 -6.43 7.15 1.19
N GLU A 306 -6.61 7.40 -0.11
CA GLU A 306 -7.85 7.93 -0.67
C GLU A 306 -8.94 6.89 -0.92
N LEU A 307 -8.63 5.58 -0.84
CA LEU A 307 -9.61 4.48 -0.92
C LEU A 307 -10.67 4.52 0.19
N ALA A 308 -10.42 5.31 1.23
CA ALA A 308 -11.33 5.63 2.30
C ALA A 308 -12.08 4.43 2.92
N LEU A 309 -11.36 3.62 3.71
CA LEU A 309 -11.83 2.34 4.26
C LEU A 309 -12.16 2.39 5.76
N VAL A 310 -12.08 3.56 6.38
CA VAL A 310 -12.37 3.72 7.81
C VAL A 310 -13.84 3.43 8.10
N GLY A 311 -14.77 3.89 7.26
CA GLY A 311 -16.20 3.63 7.43
C GLY A 311 -16.54 2.14 7.54
N PRO A 312 -16.18 1.30 6.56
CA PRO A 312 -16.37 -0.15 6.65
C PRO A 312 -15.68 -0.77 7.88
N MET A 313 -14.45 -0.35 8.20
CA MET A 313 -13.73 -0.88 9.37
C MET A 313 -14.45 -0.58 10.70
N VAL A 314 -14.97 0.63 10.87
CA VAL A 314 -15.74 1.01 12.06
C VAL A 314 -17.05 0.23 12.10
N LEU A 315 -17.74 0.10 10.97
CA LEU A 315 -18.96 -0.71 10.89
C LEU A 315 -18.72 -2.15 11.34
N PHE A 316 -17.63 -2.78 10.87
CA PHE A 316 -17.26 -4.14 11.25
C PHE A 316 -17.14 -4.30 12.76
N LYS A 317 -16.47 -3.35 13.43
CA LYS A 317 -16.26 -3.37 14.88
C LYS A 317 -17.57 -3.17 15.65
N ARG A 318 -18.39 -2.21 15.23
CA ARG A 318 -19.67 -1.91 15.88
C ARG A 318 -20.70 -3.01 15.72
N VAL A 319 -20.72 -3.69 14.58
CA VAL A 319 -21.51 -4.93 14.40
C VAL A 319 -21.07 -5.98 15.41
N GLY A 320 -19.76 -6.18 15.59
CA GLY A 320 -19.22 -7.10 16.60
C GLY A 320 -19.61 -6.74 18.04
N ALA A 321 -19.75 -5.45 18.34
CA ALA A 321 -20.23 -4.96 19.64
C ALA A 321 -21.76 -5.03 19.82
N THR A 322 -22.51 -5.29 18.74
CA THR A 322 -23.99 -5.32 18.76
C THR A 322 -24.47 -6.75 19.02
N THR A 323 -24.61 -7.13 20.28
CA THR A 323 -24.98 -8.50 20.69
C THR A 323 -26.49 -8.70 20.92
N GLU A 324 -27.22 -7.64 21.27
CA GLU A 324 -28.66 -7.69 21.55
C GLU A 324 -29.44 -7.11 20.36
N LEU A 325 -29.96 -8.00 19.50
CA LEU A 325 -30.83 -7.63 18.38
C LEU A 325 -32.10 -8.47 18.41
N THR A 326 -33.22 -7.83 18.09
CA THR A 326 -34.43 -8.57 17.73
C THR A 326 -34.14 -9.41 16.47
N GLU A 327 -34.83 -10.53 16.29
CA GLU A 327 -34.65 -11.35 15.09
C GLU A 327 -34.87 -10.55 13.79
N LYS A 328 -35.84 -9.63 13.81
CA LYS A 328 -36.12 -8.72 12.71
C LYS A 328 -34.92 -7.81 12.42
N ASP A 329 -34.33 -7.19 13.43
CA ASP A 329 -33.20 -6.27 13.24
C ASP A 329 -31.92 -7.01 12.89
N ARG A 330 -31.72 -8.22 13.40
CA ARG A 330 -30.65 -9.14 12.99
C ARG A 330 -30.70 -9.41 11.48
N ILE A 331 -31.87 -9.77 10.95
CA ILE A 331 -32.05 -10.03 9.51
C ILE A 331 -31.83 -8.75 8.68
N ARG A 332 -32.34 -7.60 9.15
CA ARG A 332 -32.14 -6.30 8.48
C ARG A 332 -30.66 -5.96 8.39
N LEU A 333 -29.94 -6.03 9.51
CA LEU A 333 -28.50 -5.79 9.57
C LEU A 333 -27.73 -6.77 8.69
N GLY A 334 -28.09 -8.05 8.72
CA GLY A 334 -27.49 -9.07 7.85
C GLY A 334 -27.57 -8.73 6.36
N ARG A 335 -28.75 -8.28 5.88
CA ARG A 335 -28.95 -7.86 4.48
C ARG A 335 -28.14 -6.61 4.13
N VAL A 336 -28.09 -5.64 5.04
CA VAL A 336 -27.29 -4.42 4.89
C VAL A 336 -25.82 -4.75 4.72
N LEU A 337 -25.26 -5.56 5.61
CA LEU A 337 -23.84 -5.94 5.60
C LEU A 337 -23.49 -6.75 4.35
N TRP A 338 -24.35 -7.70 3.96
CA TRP A 338 -24.17 -8.46 2.73
C TRP A 338 -24.14 -7.55 1.50
N THR A 339 -25.15 -6.69 1.35
CA THR A 339 -25.30 -5.82 0.17
C THR A 339 -24.17 -4.80 0.08
N LEU A 340 -23.82 -4.16 1.20
CA LEU A 340 -22.72 -3.21 1.25
C LEU A 340 -21.38 -3.91 1.01
N GLY A 341 -21.20 -5.11 1.58
CA GLY A 341 -20.03 -5.94 1.37
C GLY A 341 -19.82 -6.34 -0.08
N GLU A 342 -20.87 -6.74 -0.80
CA GLU A 342 -20.82 -7.04 -2.24
C GLU A 342 -20.31 -5.83 -3.03
N ARG A 343 -20.85 -4.63 -2.78
CA ARG A 343 -20.43 -3.41 -3.49
C ARG A 343 -19.02 -2.94 -3.16
N ILE A 344 -18.57 -3.16 -1.92
CA ILE A 344 -17.17 -2.91 -1.57
C ILE A 344 -16.27 -3.94 -2.29
N ALA A 345 -16.70 -5.20 -2.37
CA ALA A 345 -15.96 -6.29 -3.00
C ALA A 345 -15.88 -6.21 -4.54
N GLU A 346 -16.73 -5.39 -5.18
CA GLU A 346 -16.60 -5.00 -6.59
C GLU A 346 -15.35 -4.14 -6.85
N GLY A 347 -14.71 -3.59 -5.81
CA GLY A 347 -13.46 -2.85 -5.92
C GLY A 347 -12.32 -3.68 -6.52
N ASN A 348 -11.44 -3.02 -7.28
CA ASN A 348 -10.32 -3.67 -7.96
C ASN A 348 -9.07 -3.85 -7.07
N THR A 349 -9.09 -3.34 -5.84
CA THR A 349 -7.98 -3.49 -4.89
C THR A 349 -8.20 -4.68 -3.96
N LEU A 350 -7.12 -5.33 -3.54
CA LEU A 350 -7.14 -6.44 -2.60
C LEU A 350 -7.73 -6.02 -1.25
N VAL A 351 -7.40 -4.81 -0.78
CA VAL A 351 -7.87 -4.32 0.52
C VAL A 351 -9.38 -4.07 0.53
N GLU A 352 -9.94 -3.48 -0.53
CA GLU A 352 -11.39 -3.31 -0.67
C GLU A 352 -12.07 -4.66 -0.71
N ARG A 353 -11.55 -5.57 -1.55
CA ARG A 353 -12.15 -6.90 -1.68
C ARG A 353 -12.16 -7.67 -0.39
N LEU A 354 -11.06 -7.66 0.36
CA LEU A 354 -11.00 -8.27 1.69
C LEU A 354 -11.97 -7.61 2.68
N MET A 355 -12.11 -6.29 2.63
CA MET A 355 -13.07 -5.57 3.49
C MET A 355 -14.51 -5.92 3.12
N GLY A 356 -14.86 -5.91 1.84
CA GLY A 356 -16.20 -6.30 1.38
C GLY A 356 -16.54 -7.74 1.75
N LEU A 357 -15.61 -8.67 1.56
CA LEU A 357 -15.77 -10.08 1.94
C LEU A 357 -15.96 -10.27 3.46
N ARG A 358 -15.24 -9.52 4.32
CA ARG A 358 -15.47 -9.56 5.78
C ARG A 358 -16.88 -9.12 6.16
N GLN A 359 -17.40 -8.13 5.44
CA GLN A 359 -18.73 -7.58 5.68
C GLN A 359 -19.81 -8.56 5.22
N MET A 360 -19.58 -9.23 4.09
CA MET A 360 -20.41 -10.34 3.62
C MET A 360 -20.38 -11.51 4.61
N GLU A 361 -19.23 -11.86 5.18
CA GLU A 361 -19.12 -12.94 6.18
C GLU A 361 -19.92 -12.63 7.45
N GLN A 362 -19.79 -11.41 8.00
CA GLN A 362 -20.61 -10.95 9.13
C GLN A 362 -22.10 -10.95 8.77
N GLY A 363 -22.47 -10.40 7.60
CA GLY A 363 -23.86 -10.35 7.14
C GLY A 363 -24.49 -11.74 6.98
N ALA A 364 -23.76 -12.68 6.39
CA ALA A 364 -24.19 -14.06 6.23
C ALA A 364 -24.40 -14.76 7.57
N GLY A 365 -23.56 -14.48 8.58
CA GLY A 365 -23.74 -15.01 9.94
C GLY A 365 -25.02 -14.53 10.64
N LEU A 366 -25.63 -13.43 10.18
CA LEU A 366 -26.88 -12.89 10.72
C LEU A 366 -28.13 -13.34 9.94
N LEU A 367 -27.96 -13.99 8.78
CA LEU A 367 -29.07 -14.38 7.90
C LEU A 367 -29.38 -15.87 8.02
N PRO A 368 -30.67 -16.27 8.12
CA PRO A 368 -31.03 -17.68 7.98
C PRO A 368 -30.71 -18.18 6.56
N ASP A 369 -30.36 -19.46 6.44
CA ASP A 369 -30.11 -20.17 5.17
C ASP A 369 -28.92 -19.65 4.34
N PHE A 370 -28.00 -18.89 4.96
CA PHE A 370 -26.82 -18.34 4.28
C PHE A 370 -25.54 -19.15 4.51
N ASP A 371 -25.62 -20.36 5.07
CA ASP A 371 -24.43 -21.18 5.40
C ASP A 371 -23.54 -21.45 4.19
N VAL A 372 -24.13 -21.86 3.06
CA VAL A 372 -23.37 -22.12 1.82
C VAL A 372 -22.66 -20.85 1.32
N LYS A 373 -23.36 -19.71 1.38
CA LYS A 373 -22.79 -18.41 0.99
C LYS A 373 -21.67 -17.99 1.94
N ARG A 374 -21.85 -18.20 3.24
CA ARG A 374 -20.84 -17.94 4.25
C ARG A 374 -19.59 -18.77 4.00
N THR A 375 -19.72 -20.07 3.76
CA THR A 375 -18.59 -20.95 3.44
C THR A 375 -17.84 -20.47 2.19
N ALA A 376 -18.54 -20.07 1.13
CA ALA A 376 -17.92 -19.53 -0.07
C ALA A 376 -17.13 -18.24 0.20
N VAL A 377 -17.70 -17.31 0.96
CA VAL A 377 -17.02 -16.06 1.36
C VAL A 377 -15.80 -16.33 2.25
N THR A 378 -15.90 -17.24 3.22
CA THR A 378 -14.78 -17.63 4.08
C THR A 378 -13.64 -18.24 3.25
N ALA A 379 -13.93 -19.05 2.22
CA ALA A 379 -12.93 -19.59 1.31
C ALA A 379 -12.23 -18.48 0.49
N GLU A 380 -12.99 -17.50 -0.02
CA GLU A 380 -12.42 -16.35 -0.73
C GLU A 380 -11.56 -15.46 0.19
N LEU A 381 -11.96 -15.29 1.46
CA LEU A 381 -11.14 -14.61 2.46
C LEU A 381 -9.83 -15.34 2.73
N ALA A 382 -9.86 -16.67 2.84
CA ALA A 382 -8.66 -17.48 3.01
C ALA A 382 -7.72 -17.35 1.80
N ARG A 383 -8.28 -17.37 0.58
CA ARG A 383 -7.52 -17.12 -0.65
C ARG A 383 -6.89 -15.74 -0.66
N GLY A 384 -7.65 -14.70 -0.30
CA GLY A 384 -7.12 -13.33 -0.20
C GLY A 384 -6.00 -13.19 0.84
N ARG A 385 -6.10 -13.87 1.99
CA ARG A 385 -4.99 -13.92 2.98
C ARG A 385 -3.74 -14.61 2.41
N ALA A 386 -3.91 -15.67 1.64
CA ALA A 386 -2.79 -16.32 0.95
C ALA A 386 -2.15 -15.38 -0.08
N MET A 387 -2.94 -14.58 -0.82
CA MET A 387 -2.40 -13.55 -1.73
C MET A 387 -1.59 -12.50 -0.98
N VAL A 388 -2.08 -12.01 0.17
CA VAL A 388 -1.32 -11.07 1.02
C VAL A 388 0.01 -11.68 1.46
N ALA A 389 -0.02 -12.92 1.94
CA ALA A 389 1.18 -13.63 2.38
C ALA A 389 2.18 -13.78 1.23
N ALA A 390 1.74 -14.24 0.06
CA ALA A 390 2.58 -14.39 -1.13
C ALA A 390 3.17 -13.05 -1.62
N SER A 391 2.36 -11.98 -1.63
CA SER A 391 2.85 -10.62 -1.97
C SER A 391 3.94 -10.15 -1.01
N ASN A 392 3.77 -10.42 0.29
CA ASN A 392 4.77 -10.08 1.30
C ASN A 392 6.05 -10.92 1.17
N GLN A 393 5.93 -12.20 0.81
CA GLN A 393 7.05 -13.11 0.56
C GLN A 393 7.89 -12.67 -0.63
N ILE A 394 7.26 -12.23 -1.73
CA ILE A 394 7.99 -11.75 -2.91
C ILE A 394 8.80 -10.48 -2.59
N HIS A 395 8.26 -9.63 -1.71
CA HIS A 395 8.86 -8.36 -1.30
C HIS A 395 9.37 -7.56 -2.51
N ILE A 396 8.46 -7.23 -3.44
CA ILE A 396 8.80 -6.68 -4.77
C ILE A 396 9.74 -5.46 -4.71
N ASP A 397 9.64 -4.66 -3.66
CA ASP A 397 10.50 -3.51 -3.38
C ASP A 397 11.99 -3.88 -3.27
N GLY A 398 12.31 -5.10 -2.86
CA GLY A 398 13.67 -5.63 -2.75
C GLY A 398 14.35 -5.89 -4.10
N TRP A 399 13.63 -5.84 -5.21
CA TRP A 399 14.17 -6.19 -6.53
C TRP A 399 14.49 -4.93 -7.35
N PRO A 400 15.76 -4.60 -7.63
CA PRO A 400 16.14 -3.40 -8.39
C PRO A 400 15.95 -3.59 -9.91
N LEU A 401 14.73 -3.97 -10.31
CA LEU A 401 14.29 -4.26 -11.68
C LEU A 401 13.22 -3.24 -12.10
N PRO A 402 13.58 -2.06 -12.66
CA PRO A 402 12.63 -1.00 -13.01
C PRO A 402 11.51 -1.46 -13.96
N SER A 403 11.77 -2.41 -14.86
CA SER A 403 10.75 -2.92 -15.78
C SER A 403 9.74 -3.80 -15.04
N LEU A 404 10.21 -4.64 -14.10
CA LEU A 404 9.35 -5.42 -13.21
C LEU A 404 8.45 -4.50 -12.37
N HIS A 405 9.01 -3.46 -11.75
CA HIS A 405 8.25 -2.48 -10.95
C HIS A 405 7.14 -1.82 -11.75
N ARG A 406 7.44 -1.42 -13.00
CA ARG A 406 6.47 -0.81 -13.90
C ARG A 406 5.33 -1.76 -14.25
N ASP A 407 5.66 -3.00 -14.61
CA ASP A 407 4.66 -4.02 -14.98
C ASP A 407 3.82 -4.43 -13.77
N TRP A 408 4.44 -4.55 -12.59
CA TRP A 408 3.76 -4.84 -11.32
C TRP A 408 2.77 -3.74 -10.96
N LEU A 409 3.22 -2.49 -10.95
CA LEU A 409 2.37 -1.33 -10.68
C LEU A 409 1.21 -1.25 -11.68
N LYS A 410 1.47 -1.40 -12.97
CA LYS A 410 0.43 -1.40 -14.00
C LYS A 410 -0.63 -2.46 -13.72
N ALA A 411 -0.23 -3.68 -13.39
CA ALA A 411 -1.15 -4.77 -13.06
C ALA A 411 -1.95 -4.50 -11.78
N SER A 412 -1.31 -3.94 -10.74
CA SER A 412 -1.99 -3.54 -9.49
C SER A 412 -3.02 -2.42 -9.71
N LEU A 413 -2.73 -1.45 -10.58
CA LEU A 413 -3.65 -0.35 -10.88
C LEU A 413 -4.86 -0.78 -11.71
N ASP A 414 -4.69 -1.78 -12.59
CA ASP A 414 -5.79 -2.33 -13.40
C ASP A 414 -6.73 -3.19 -12.57
N ASN A 415 -6.21 -4.27 -11.98
CA ASN A 415 -6.95 -5.17 -11.09
C ASN A 415 -6.01 -5.94 -10.17
N GLU A 416 -5.75 -5.40 -8.99
CA GLU A 416 -4.84 -5.97 -8.00
C GLU A 416 -5.27 -7.36 -7.55
N TRP A 417 -6.57 -7.61 -7.36
CA TRP A 417 -7.06 -8.94 -6.98
C TRP A 417 -6.70 -10.00 -8.02
N LYS A 418 -7.00 -9.73 -9.30
CA LYS A 418 -6.66 -10.63 -10.41
C LYS A 418 -5.15 -10.79 -10.54
N HIS A 419 -4.41 -9.69 -10.41
CA HIS A 419 -2.96 -9.70 -10.46
C HIS A 419 -2.35 -10.61 -9.39
N LEU A 420 -2.71 -10.41 -8.11
CA LEU A 420 -2.14 -11.15 -6.99
C LEU A 420 -2.67 -12.58 -6.90
N SER A 421 -3.81 -12.89 -7.53
CA SER A 421 -4.30 -14.26 -7.69
C SER A 421 -3.30 -15.17 -8.40
N ALA A 422 -2.48 -14.62 -9.31
CA ALA A 422 -1.43 -15.38 -10.00
C ALA A 422 -0.34 -15.89 -9.04
N LEU A 423 -0.18 -15.25 -7.88
CA LEU A 423 0.81 -15.63 -6.87
C LEU A 423 0.38 -16.86 -6.08
N VAL A 424 -0.89 -17.22 -6.09
CA VAL A 424 -1.44 -18.35 -5.33
C VAL A 424 -2.10 -19.39 -6.23
N ALA A 425 -2.01 -19.20 -7.55
CA ALA A 425 -2.39 -20.23 -8.51
C ALA A 425 -1.48 -21.46 -8.32
N PRO A 426 -2.04 -22.68 -8.40
CA PRO A 426 -1.28 -23.92 -8.21
C PRO A 426 -0.15 -24.07 -9.22
#